data_AF-A0A7L8GDZ7-F1
#
_entry.id   AF-A0A7L8GDZ7-F1
#
_cell.length_a   1.000
_cell.length_b   1.000
_cell.length_c   1.000
_cell.angle_alpha   90.00
_cell.angle_beta   90.00
_cell.angle_gamma   90.00
#
_symmetry.space_group_name_H-M   'P 1'
#
loop_
_entity.id
_entity.type
_entity.pdbx_description
1 polymer ?
#
loop_
_entity_poly.entity_id
_entity_poly.type
_entity_poly.pdbx_seq_one_letter_code
_entity_poly.pdbx_strand_id
1 'polypeptide(L)' 'FHSWYIDVMTKMSWKNMFIMMTVQKIIPMMIITYTFVKSNKMMLFIVTAMNVLISSMMILNQTSMKKIMTISSINQM' A
#
# COMPACT_ATOMS: atom_id res chain seq x y z
N PHE A 1 -5.73 0.64 8.82
CA PHE A 1 -6.37 -0.05 7.68
C PHE A 1 -5.42 -0.93 6.85
N HIS A 2 -4.33 -1.46 7.42
CA HIS A 2 -3.41 -2.33 6.66
C HIS A 2 -3.57 -3.82 6.97
N SER A 3 -4.01 -4.17 8.19
CA SER A 3 -4.15 -5.56 8.63
C SER A 3 -5.09 -6.39 7.75
N TRP A 4 -6.30 -5.87 7.49
CA TRP A 4 -7.28 -6.57 6.67
C TRP A 4 -6.76 -6.88 5.25
N TYR A 5 -6.01 -5.94 4.65
CA TYR A 5 -5.46 -6.10 3.31
C TYR A 5 -4.35 -7.17 3.29
N ILE A 6 -3.50 -7.20 4.32
CA ILE A 6 -2.47 -8.25 4.48
C ILE A 6 -3.14 -9.62 4.65
N ASP A 7 -4.20 -9.71 5.45
CA ASP A 7 -4.93 -10.96 5.70
C ASP A 7 -5.66 -11.49 4.47
N VAL A 8 -6.26 -10.61 3.67
CA VAL A 8 -6.92 -11.00 2.40
C VAL A 8 -5.89 -11.49 1.39
N MET A 9 -4.77 -10.78 1.26
CA MET A 9 -3.74 -11.10 0.26
C MET A 9 -2.96 -12.38 0.55
N THR A 10 -2.82 -12.76 1.82
CA THR A 10 -2.21 -14.05 2.18
C THR A 10 -3.06 -15.24 1.73
N LYS A 11 -4.39 -15.09 1.76
CA LYS A 11 -5.37 -16.13 1.41
C LYS A 11 -5.66 -16.22 -0.09
N MET A 12 -5.32 -15.20 -0.87
CA MET A 12 -5.53 -15.18 -2.33
C MET A 12 -4.53 -16.05 -3.10
N SER A 13 -4.94 -16.54 -4.27
CA SER A 13 -4.03 -17.14 -5.26
C SER A 13 -3.07 -16.07 -5.79
N TRP A 14 -1.88 -16.49 -6.23
CA TRP A 14 -0.85 -15.57 -6.75
C TRP A 14 -1.38 -14.66 -7.87
N LYS A 15 -2.14 -15.21 -8.83
CA LYS A 15 -2.71 -14.43 -9.94
C LYS A 15 -3.65 -13.32 -9.45
N ASN A 16 -4.54 -13.63 -8.51
CA ASN A 16 -5.48 -12.65 -7.97
C ASN A 16 -4.76 -11.60 -7.13
N MET A 17 -3.75 -12.02 -6.37
CA MET A 17 -2.90 -11.12 -5.59
C MET A 17 -2.21 -10.06 -6.47
N PHE A 18 -1.65 -10.46 -7.63
CA PHE A 18 -1.04 -9.52 -8.58
C PHE A 18 -2.04 -8.54 -9.18
N ILE A 19 -3.24 -8.99 -9.54
CA ILE A 19 -4.30 -8.12 -10.06
C ILE A 19 -4.71 -7.08 -9.02
N MET A 20 -4.88 -7.49 -7.77
CA MET A 20 -5.25 -6.57 -6.69
C MET A 20 -4.13 -5.55 -6.37
N MET A 21 -2.87 -5.95 -6.43
CA MET A 21 -1.76 -5.01 -6.20
C MET A 21 -1.58 -3.97 -7.31
N THR A 22 -1.98 -4.29 -8.54
CA THR A 22 -1.71 -3.45 -9.73
C THR A 22 -2.95 -2.67 -10.16
N VAL A 23 -4.01 -3.36 -10.59
CA VAL A 23 -5.16 -2.74 -11.25
C VAL A 23 -5.99 -1.91 -10.29
N GLN A 24 -6.23 -2.40 -9.07
CA GLN A 24 -7.07 -1.69 -8.10
C GLN A 24 -6.44 -0.40 -7.54
N LYS A 25 -5.13 -0.24 -7.65
CA LYS A 25 -4.43 0.97 -7.15
C LYS A 25 -4.44 2.13 -8.14
N ILE A 26 -4.67 1.87 -9.42
CA ILE A 26 -4.59 2.89 -10.47
C ILE A 26 -5.66 3.96 -10.28
N ILE A 27 -6.92 3.56 -10.10
CA ILE A 27 -8.06 4.49 -10.00
C ILE A 27 -7.94 5.40 -8.75
N PRO A 28 -7.69 4.88 -7.53
CA PRO A 28 -7.49 5.72 -6.36
C PRO A 28 -6.33 6.70 -6.53
N MET A 29 -5.23 6.28 -7.16
CA MET A 29 -4.08 7.17 -7.38
C MET A 29 -4.36 8.31 -8.33
N MET A 30 -5.11 8.07 -9.40
CA MET A 30 -5.54 9.16 -10.26
C MET A 30 -6.39 10.17 -9.48
N ILE A 31 -7.32 9.71 -8.65
CA ILE A 31 -8.18 10.61 -7.88
C ILE A 31 -7.34 11.47 -6.91
N ILE A 32 -6.38 10.88 -6.20
CA ILE A 32 -5.51 11.61 -5.26
C ILE A 32 -4.65 12.65 -6.00
N THR A 33 -4.07 12.32 -7.15
CA THR A 33 -3.22 13.26 -7.89
C THR A 33 -4.00 14.46 -8.42
N TYR A 34 -5.22 14.26 -8.91
CA TYR A 34 -6.05 15.35 -9.41
C TYR A 34 -6.65 16.23 -8.30
N THR A 35 -7.01 15.65 -7.15
CA THR A 35 -7.77 16.38 -6.10
C THR A 35 -6.90 16.96 -4.99
N PHE A 36 -5.89 16.21 -4.51
CA PHE A 36 -5.13 16.59 -3.30
C PHE A 36 -3.82 17.32 -3.56
N VAL A 37 -3.18 17.08 -4.71
CA VAL A 37 -1.88 17.72 -5.03
C VAL A 37 -2.01 19.25 -5.15
N LYS A 38 -3.20 19.76 -5.49
CA LYS A 38 -3.42 21.21 -5.68
C LYS A 38 -3.77 21.96 -4.39
N SER A 39 -4.35 21.28 -3.40
CA SER A 39 -4.93 21.91 -2.20
C SER A 39 -4.09 21.73 -0.93
N ASN A 40 -3.54 20.54 -0.65
CA ASN A 40 -2.93 20.22 0.66
C ASN A 40 -1.65 19.35 0.56
N LYS A 41 -0.62 19.86 -0.13
CA LYS A 41 0.66 19.14 -0.32
C LYS A 41 1.36 18.76 0.99
N MET A 42 1.31 19.62 2.01
CA MET A 42 2.02 19.38 3.27
C MET A 42 1.42 18.22 4.07
N MET A 43 0.09 18.09 4.06
CA MET A 43 -0.60 16.96 4.68
C MET A 43 -0.27 15.64 3.97
N LEU A 44 -0.26 15.64 2.63
CA LEU A 44 0.14 14.48 1.84
C LEU A 44 1.56 14.03 2.19
N PHE A 45 2.51 14.96 2.27
CA PHE A 45 3.90 14.65 2.59
C PHE A 45 4.03 13.97 3.97
N ILE A 46 3.37 14.51 5.00
CA ILE A 46 3.40 13.94 6.35
C ILE A 46 2.81 12.52 6.36
N VAL A 47 1.69 12.30 5.68
CA VAL A 47 1.05 10.98 5.60
C VAL A 47 1.95 9.98 4.88
N THR A 48 2.58 10.36 3.76
CA THR A 48 3.52 9.48 3.04
C THR A 48 4.76 9.13 3.87
N ALA A 49 5.33 10.10 4.59
CA ALA A 49 6.50 9.86 5.44
C ALA A 49 6.18 8.88 6.58
N MET A 50 5.02 9.02 7.21
CA MET A 50 4.57 8.10 8.27
C MET A 50 4.30 6.70 7.72
N ASN A 51 3.70 6.57 6.53
CA ASN A 51 3.47 5.28 5.89
C ASN A 51 4.79 4.52 5.60
N VAL A 52 5.83 5.22 5.15
CA VAL A 52 7.15 4.61 4.88
C VAL A 52 7.78 4.08 6.17
N LEU A 53 7.72 4.83 7.26
CA LEU A 53 8.27 4.41 8.55
C LEU A 53 7.53 3.18 9.11
N ILE A 54 6.19 3.20 9.09
CA ILE A 54 5.39 2.10 9.62
C ILE A 54 5.55 0.83 8.77
N SER A 55 5.55 0.95 7.44
CA SER A 55 5.67 -0.20 6.54
C SER A 55 7.05 -0.86 6.58
N SER A 56 8.13 -0.07 6.66
CA SER A 56 9.49 -0.60 6.77
C SER A 56 9.70 -1.37 8.07
N MET A 57 9.20 -0.85 9.21
CA MET A 57 9.23 -1.58 10.49
C MET A 57 8.43 -2.88 10.42
N MET A 58 7.26 -2.88 9.76
CA MET A 58 6.42 -4.08 9.62
C MET A 58 7.03 -5.16 8.71
N ILE A 59 7.86 -4.81 7.72
CA ILE A 59 8.49 -5.78 6.80
C ILE A 59 9.56 -6.63 7.50
N LEU A 60 10.36 -6.03 8.39
CA LEU A 60 11.54 -6.67 8.97
C LEU A 60 11.25 -7.98 9.69
N ASN A 61 10.05 -8.12 10.26
CA ASN A 61 9.67 -9.28 11.07
C ASN A 61 8.77 -10.28 10.32
N GLN A 62 8.63 -10.19 8.99
CA GLN A 62 7.77 -11.09 8.20
C GLN A 62 8.57 -12.12 7.41
N THR A 63 8.20 -13.39 7.55
CA THR A 63 8.87 -14.52 6.86
C THR A 63 8.17 -14.94 5.57
N SER A 64 6.87 -14.68 5.42
CA SER A 64 6.13 -15.12 4.23
C SER A 64 6.25 -14.13 3.07
N MET A 65 6.63 -14.63 1.89
CA MET A 65 6.76 -13.85 0.66
C MET A 65 5.51 -13.01 0.31
N LYS A 66 4.32 -13.59 0.49
CA LYS A 66 3.06 -12.87 0.25
C LYS A 66 2.92 -11.64 1.15
N LYS A 67 3.20 -11.75 2.45
CA LYS A 67 3.13 -10.60 3.37
C LYS A 67 4.16 -9.53 3.01
N ILE A 68 5.39 -9.93 2.69
CA ILE A 68 6.46 -9.00 2.28
C ILE A 68 6.00 -8.19 1.06
N MET A 69 5.49 -8.85 0.01
CA MET A 69 4.99 -8.17 -1.19
C MET A 69 3.80 -7.26 -0.90
N THR A 70 2.90 -7.65 0.01
CA THR A 70 1.76 -6.79 0.35
C THR A 70 2.20 -5.52 1.06
N ILE A 71 3.17 -5.61 1.97
CA ILE A 71 3.64 -4.47 2.75
C ILE A 71 4.55 -3.57 1.90
N SER A 72 5.34 -4.11 0.97
CA SER A 72 6.06 -3.28 -0.02
C SER A 72 5.09 -2.55 -0.94
N SER A 73 3.98 -3.19 -1.32
CA SER A 73 2.94 -2.55 -2.12
C SER A 73 2.23 -1.43 -1.33
N ILE A 74 2.07 -1.59 -0.01
CA ILE A 74 1.53 -0.55 0.87
C ILE A 74 2.49 0.64 0.94
N ASN A 75 3.80 0.39 0.98
CA ASN A 75 4.81 1.44 1.02
C ASN A 75 4.84 2.31 -0.26
N GLN A 76 4.55 1.71 -1.41
CA GLN A 76 4.48 2.44 -2.70
C GLN A 76 3.17 3.20 -2.91
N MET A 77 2.23 3.14 -1.96
CA MET A 77 0.94 3.83 -2.03
C MET A 77 1.03 5.18 -1.30
#